data_AF-A0A1V9K0C8-F1
#
_entry.id   AF-A0A1V9K0C8-F1
#
_cell.length_a   1.000
_cell.length_b   1.000
_cell.length_c   1.000
_cell.angle_alpha   90.00
_cell.angle_beta   90.00
_cell.angle_gamma   90.00
#
_symmetry.space_group_name_H-M   'P 1'
#
loop_
_entity.id
_entity.type
_entity.pdbx_description
1 polymer ?
#
loop_
_entity_poly.entity_id
_entity_poly.type
_entity_poly.pdbx_seq_one_letter_code
_entity_poly.pdbx_strand_id
1 'polypeptide(L)' 'MTRRRKPTARIRHNTRGWLLPDYSDFADCTTNHQRQQDGRPACTATAVWRVVEDHGMHLSIGFYCDADLPEQHRTVAA' A
#
# COMPACT_ATOMS: atom_id res chain seq x y z
N MET A 1 1.65 -21.81 -22.85
CA MET A 1 2.34 -20.76 -22.06
C MET A 1 1.35 -19.69 -21.66
N THR A 2 0.79 -19.78 -20.45
CA THR A 2 -0.13 -18.77 -19.92
C THR A 2 0.68 -17.50 -19.67
N ARG A 3 0.48 -16.45 -20.48
CA ARG A 3 1.04 -15.12 -20.18
C ARG A 3 0.53 -14.74 -18.79
N ARG A 4 1.39 -14.77 -17.76
CA ARG A 4 1.05 -14.19 -16.45
C ARG A 4 0.68 -12.73 -16.73
N ARG A 5 -0.60 -12.37 -16.62
CA ARG A 5 -1.03 -10.97 -16.69
C ARG A 5 -0.22 -10.25 -15.61
N LYS A 6 0.50 -9.19 -16.00
CA LYS A 6 1.10 -8.31 -15.00
C LYS A 6 -0.02 -7.82 -14.09
N PRO A 7 0.21 -7.76 -12.76
CA PRO A 7 -0.80 -7.24 -11.86
C PRO A 7 -1.24 -5.86 -12.34
N THR A 8 -2.55 -5.66 -12.46
CA THR A 8 -3.05 -4.33 -12.82
C THR A 8 -3.14 -3.53 -11.53
N ALA A 9 -2.22 -2.59 -11.35
CA ALA A 9 -2.19 -1.70 -10.20
C ALA A 9 -3.08 -0.47 -10.47
N ARG A 10 -4.01 -0.19 -9.55
CA ARG A 10 -4.78 1.05 -9.48
C ARG A 10 -4.30 1.84 -8.28
N ILE A 11 -3.69 2.99 -8.53
CA ILE A 11 -3.10 3.85 -7.50
C ILE A 11 -3.93 5.11 -7.39
N ARG A 12 -4.30 5.50 -6.17
CA ARG A 12 -5.05 6.73 -5.91
C ARG A 12 -4.44 7.51 -4.77
N HIS A 13 -4.31 8.81 -4.99
CA HIS A 13 -3.90 9.77 -3.98
C HIS A 13 -5.12 10.49 -3.40
N ASN A 14 -5.14 10.71 -2.09
CA ASN A 14 -6.11 11.53 -1.39
C ASN A 14 -5.37 12.30 -0.28
N THR A 15 -5.17 13.59 -0.49
CA THR A 15 -4.45 14.47 0.45
C THR A 15 -5.13 14.62 1.80
N ARG A 16 -6.44 14.30 1.90
CA ARG A 16 -7.17 14.26 3.18
C ARG A 16 -7.02 12.92 3.92
N GLY A 17 -6.33 11.96 3.32
CA GLY A 17 -6.16 10.63 3.85
C GLY A 17 -7.29 9.67 3.50
N TRP A 18 -6.97 8.38 3.51
CA TRP A 18 -7.95 7.30 3.39
C TRP A 18 -8.41 6.88 4.78
N LEU A 19 -9.73 6.71 4.92
CA LEU A 19 -10.31 6.04 6.09
C LEU A 19 -9.90 4.57 6.03
N LEU A 20 -9.04 4.17 6.96
CA LEU A 20 -8.64 2.78 7.11
C LEU A 20 -9.76 2.04 7.86
N PRO A 21 -10.18 0.86 7.39
CA PRO A 21 -10.94 -0.06 8.21
C PRO A 21 -10.22 -0.30 9.55
N ASP A 22 -10.99 -0.61 10.59
CA ASP A 22 -10.40 -1.00 11.87
C ASP A 22 -9.65 -2.32 11.69
N TYR A 23 -8.32 -2.24 11.66
CA TYR A 23 -7.41 -3.36 11.52
C TYR A 23 -6.69 -3.66 12.83
N SER A 24 -7.30 -3.35 13.97
CA SER A 24 -6.74 -3.67 15.30
C SER A 24 -6.35 -5.14 15.44
N ASP A 25 -7.09 -6.05 14.81
CA ASP A 25 -6.78 -7.50 14.74
C ASP A 25 -5.56 -7.83 13.86
N PHE A 26 -5.12 -6.91 13.00
CA PHE A 26 -4.00 -7.05 12.07
C PHE A 26 -2.94 -5.97 12.27
N ALA A 27 -2.80 -5.44 13.49
CA ALA A 27 -1.83 -4.39 13.81
C ALA A 27 -0.40 -4.74 13.33
N ASP A 28 -0.08 -6.03 13.32
CA ASP A 28 1.20 -6.60 12.89
C ASP A 28 1.35 -6.77 11.36
N CYS A 29 0.28 -6.62 10.56
CA CYS A 29 0.32 -6.72 9.09
C CYS A 29 0.26 -5.34 8.39
N THR A 30 0.52 -4.27 9.13
CA THR A 30 0.52 -2.91 8.59
C THR A 30 1.85 -2.57 7.90
N THR A 31 1.88 -1.48 7.13
CA THR A 31 3.13 -0.89 6.61
C THR A 31 4.17 -0.59 7.69
N ASN A 32 3.76 -0.53 8.97
CA ASN A 32 4.66 -0.38 10.10
C ASN A 32 5.48 -1.64 10.39
N HIS A 33 5.00 -2.83 10.00
CA HIS A 33 5.74 -4.08 10.19
C HIS A 33 7.06 -4.07 9.44
N GLN A 34 7.03 -3.72 8.14
CA GLN A 34 8.24 -3.58 7.34
C GLN A 34 9.16 -2.49 7.91
N ARG A 35 8.59 -1.37 8.39
CA ARG A 35 9.38 -0.29 9.00
C ARG A 35 10.09 -0.75 10.27
N GLN A 36 9.43 -1.52 11.13
CA GLN A 36 10.06 -2.10 12.31
C GLN A 36 11.21 -3.05 11.93
N GLN A 37 11.05 -3.87 10.89
CA GLN A 37 12.13 -4.72 10.37
C GLN A 37 13.30 -3.88 9.82
N ASP A 38 12.99 -2.75 9.18
CA ASP A 38 13.99 -1.82 8.63
C ASP A 38 14.57 -0.86 9.68
N GLY A 39 14.21 -0.98 10.97
CA GLY A 39 14.63 -0.08 12.04
C GLY A 39 14.08 1.36 11.94
N ARG A 40 13.03 1.56 11.14
CA ARG A 40 12.36 2.84 10.93
C ARG A 40 11.18 2.99 11.91
N PRO A 41 10.92 4.19 12.45
CA PRO A 41 9.78 4.41 13.34
C PRO A 41 8.47 4.17 12.59
N ALA A 42 7.41 3.70 13.25
CA ALA A 42 6.10 3.53 12.61
C ALA A 42 5.63 4.81 11.89
N CYS A 43 5.01 4.67 10.71
CA CYS A 43 4.29 5.78 10.11
C CYS A 43 3.01 6.02 10.92
N THR A 44 2.99 7.13 11.66
CA THR A 44 1.81 7.63 12.37
C THR A 44 1.03 8.67 11.56
N ALA A 45 1.55 9.04 10.38
CA ALA A 45 0.88 9.96 9.48
C ALA A 45 -0.33 9.30 8.80
N THR A 46 -1.27 10.11 8.36
CA THR A 46 -2.44 9.62 7.63
C THR A 46 -2.01 9.01 6.31
N ALA A 47 -2.46 7.79 6.01
CA ALA A 47 -2.22 7.16 4.72
C ALA A 47 -2.97 7.92 3.61
N VAL A 48 -2.25 8.56 2.70
CA VAL A 48 -2.81 9.37 1.61
C VAL A 48 -2.83 8.60 0.28
N TRP A 49 -2.11 7.49 0.18
CA TRP A 49 -2.11 6.62 -0.99
C TRP A 49 -2.88 5.33 -0.74
N ARG A 50 -3.66 4.92 -1.74
CA ARG A 50 -4.28 3.60 -1.83
C ARG A 50 -3.81 2.93 -3.10
N VAL A 51 -3.22 1.75 -2.97
CA VAL A 51 -2.79 0.89 -4.09
C VAL A 51 -3.63 -0.37 -4.07
N VAL A 52 -4.26 -0.68 -5.20
CA VAL A 52 -5.00 -1.93 -5.39
C VAL A 52 -4.35 -2.69 -6.53
N GLU A 53 -3.78 -3.85 -6.24
CA GLU A 53 -3.17 -4.72 -7.25
C GLU A 53 -4.08 -5.92 -7.52
N ASP A 54 -4.45 -6.09 -8.78
CA ASP A 54 -5.23 -7.24 -9.25
C ASP A 54 -4.30 -8.28 -9.88
N HIS A 55 -4.18 -9.43 -9.23
CA HIS A 55 -3.38 -10.58 -9.67
C HIS A 55 -4.24 -11.67 -10.34
N GLY A 56 -5.48 -11.35 -10.72
CA GLY A 56 -6.45 -12.24 -11.35
C GLY A 56 -7.26 -13.06 -10.35
N MET A 57 -6.61 -13.83 -9.48
CA MET A 57 -7.29 -14.66 -8.46
C MET A 57 -7.26 -14.07 -7.04
N HIS A 58 -6.46 -13.04 -6.80
CA HIS A 58 -6.43 -12.33 -5.52
C HIS A 58 -6.22 -10.84 -5.76
N LEU A 59 -6.74 -10.04 -4.81
CA LEU A 59 -6.56 -8.60 -4.76
C LEU A 59 -5.68 -8.28 -3.56
N SER A 60 -4.65 -7.46 -3.79
CA SER A 60 -3.84 -6.87 -2.73
C SER A 60 -4.24 -5.41 -2.58
N ILE A 61 -4.56 -4.98 -1.35
CA ILE A 61 -4.89 -3.58 -1.06
C ILE A 61 -3.88 -3.06 -0.05
N GLY A 62 -3.09 -2.07 -0.46
CA GLY A 62 -2.11 -1.40 0.38
C GLY A 62 -2.47 0.07 0.60
N PHE A 63 -2.22 0.56 1.81
CA PHE A 63 -2.37 1.97 2.16
C PHE A 63 -1.02 2.51 2.63
N TYR A 64 -0.61 3.66 2.07
CA TYR A 64 0.72 4.21 2.30
C TYR A 64 0.68 5.69 2.65
N CYS A 65 1.60 6.08 3.53
CA CYS A 65 2.02 7.46 3.71
C CYS A 65 2.84 7.92 2.49
N ASP A 66 2.95 9.23 2.24
CA ASP A 66 3.75 9.77 1.12
C ASP A 66 5.18 9.23 1.09
N ALA A 67 5.84 9.22 2.25
CA ALA A 67 7.23 8.77 2.39
C ALA A 67 7.42 7.26 2.12
N ASP A 68 6.33 6.48 2.15
CA ASP A 68 6.36 5.02 2.16
C ASP A 68 5.71 4.39 0.93
N LEU A 69 5.18 5.19 -0.01
CA LEU A 69 4.74 4.66 -1.29
C LEU A 69 5.94 4.00 -2.00
N PRO A 70 5.88 2.69 -2.34
CA PRO A 70 6.97 2.01 -3.02
C PRO A 70 7.33 2.69 -4.35
N GLU A 71 8.61 2.72 -4.70
CA GLU A 71 9.11 3.42 -5.88
C GLU A 71 8.45 2.93 -7.18
N GLN A 72 8.23 1.62 -7.29
CA GLN A 72 7.51 0.99 -8.40
C GLN A 72 6.07 1.54 -8.62
N HIS A 73 5.45 2.14 -7.59
CA HIS A 73 4.14 2.79 -7.69
C HIS A 73 4.24 4.30 -7.89
N ARG A 74 5.38 4.93 -7.55
CA ARG A 74 5.60 6.37 -7.76
C ARG A 74 5.61 6.73 -9.25
N THR A 75 6.27 5.92 -10.07
CA THR A 75 6.38 6.16 -11.53
C THR A 75 5.06 5.96 -12.27
N VAL A 76 4.13 5.19 -11.70
CA VAL A 76 2.79 4.94 -12.27
C VAL A 76 1.77 6.00 -11.81
N ALA A 77 2.07 6.71 -10.72
CA ALA A 77 1.21 7.73 -10.14
C ALA A 77 1.50 9.16 -10.66
N ALA A 78 2.63 9.37 -11.35
CA ALA A 78 2.99 10.62 -12.02
C ALA A 78 2.39 10.71 -13.43
#